data_AF-A0A1G1X3T8-F1
#
_entry.id   AF-A0A1G1X3T8-F1
#
_cell.length_a   1.000
_cell.length_b   1.000
_cell.length_c   1.000
_cell.angle_alpha   90.00
_cell.angle_beta   90.00
_cell.angle_gamma   90.00
#
_symmetry.space_group_name_H-M   'P 1'
#
loop_
_entity.id
_entity.type
_entity.pdbx_description
1 polymer ?
#
loop_
_entity_poly.entity_id
_entity_poly.type
_entity_poly.pdbx_seq_one_letter_code
_entity_poly.pdbx_strand_id
1 'polypeptide(L)'
;MASKYKLVLGLCFVGCLYSFSTLAFTRVAPPDSPTPLPDPCTAFPSSSECRATRDAVVIVPGIVGSFNGFSLFADKSGGTWGPVPFHKIYQGLEMRFEAEGYVKDTDLFVAYYDWRQPNAESAHEFLDPIIEQAKQKTGKVDIIAHSMGGLLTQGYIKSSDFTRGEIDKFVMLGTPNLGASGAYLPWEGGIFPPTWSAPLRFYMNQIEGALRKRRNIEDIEPKSFRQIFPSLRELLPVNNYLNKSGALTTSGERNTFLEGLIAARTQLFSRAVVTTIAGVDNNTLGNVELTNARSEEDVQLERWRDGHPVQDVPQPNDTQGDTTVLKSSALIGSRKVTVGNIPHSALPEYAQNEALAAIGITNDTPKVFTYEEPQWLTGFVVLSPVDITITDASGKTVSKSTNDFGDDAFIDISDDEEADNPKVIIIKELEAGTYTVKLTGTDTGPYTVIVTHTDAEESTSTTLTGTTILGKEESFTVTIGEDGEAAVVSEIKNDKPVITTASGGPGDEKDCCPGRDTEIKTAKKGKVLGARSKPFDKLRARKPKLRKVAIEKLQPLNTIFFEVCGRTPTSDEWHYWAERYLTDKGDWDKLKNTMQYYKGKGVSLPTT
;
A
#
# COMPACT_ATOMS: atom_id res chain seq x y z
N MET A 1 33.50 54.40 -2.25
CA MET A 1 34.42 55.01 -3.24
C MET A 1 35.70 54.18 -3.30
N ALA A 2 35.91 53.41 -4.38
CA ALA A 2 37.18 52.77 -4.81
C ALA A 2 36.85 52.06 -6.15
N SER A 3 37.10 52.65 -7.32
CA SER A 3 38.37 52.70 -8.06
C SER A 3 38.88 51.33 -8.53
N LYS A 4 39.11 51.04 -9.83
CA LYS A 4 38.88 51.79 -11.08
C LYS A 4 38.88 50.82 -12.29
N TYR A 5 37.91 51.02 -13.20
CA TYR A 5 37.89 50.77 -14.67
C TYR A 5 39.03 50.04 -15.41
N LYS A 6 38.62 49.26 -16.44
CA LYS A 6 39.02 49.50 -17.84
C LYS A 6 37.98 48.96 -18.85
N LEU A 7 37.81 49.65 -19.98
CA LEU A 7 36.86 49.37 -21.07
C LEU A 7 37.48 49.84 -22.40
N VAL A 8 37.29 49.08 -23.50
CA VAL A 8 37.60 49.49 -24.89
C VAL A 8 36.54 48.91 -25.84
N LEU A 9 36.30 49.60 -26.96
CA LEU A 9 35.18 49.43 -27.91
C LEU A 9 35.69 49.46 -29.38
N GLY A 10 34.92 48.94 -30.35
CA GLY A 10 35.16 49.06 -31.81
C GLY A 10 34.79 47.77 -32.57
N LEU A 11 33.86 47.63 -33.54
CA LEU A 11 33.08 48.51 -34.46
C LEU A 11 33.72 48.73 -35.85
N CYS A 12 33.13 48.13 -36.90
CA CYS A 12 33.39 48.26 -38.37
C CYS A 12 32.30 47.47 -39.20
N PHE A 13 32.05 47.64 -40.52
CA PHE A 13 32.07 48.82 -41.42
C PHE A 13 31.37 48.53 -42.81
N VAL A 14 30.31 49.29 -43.17
CA VAL A 14 29.99 49.92 -44.50
C VAL A 14 29.98 49.12 -45.85
N GLY A 15 29.02 49.40 -46.78
CA GLY A 15 29.29 49.22 -48.23
C GLY A 15 28.22 49.19 -49.36
N CYS A 16 27.52 50.31 -49.68
CA CYS A 16 27.00 50.72 -51.03
C CYS A 16 25.91 49.95 -51.85
N LEU A 17 25.34 50.69 -52.84
CA LEU A 17 24.14 50.45 -53.67
C LEU A 17 24.44 50.48 -55.19
N TYR A 18 23.60 49.86 -56.05
CA TYR A 18 22.68 50.58 -56.99
C TYR A 18 21.85 49.66 -57.96
N SER A 19 20.54 49.95 -58.02
CA SER A 19 19.51 49.73 -59.09
C SER A 19 19.44 48.46 -59.97
N PHE A 20 18.26 47.82 -60.00
CA PHE A 20 17.42 47.71 -61.23
C PHE A 20 15.94 47.32 -60.94
N SER A 21 15.01 48.01 -61.61
CA SER A 21 13.61 47.65 -61.99
C SER A 21 12.65 46.89 -61.05
N THR A 22 11.46 47.51 -60.92
CA THR A 22 10.17 47.06 -60.36
C THR A 22 9.75 45.60 -60.55
N LEU A 23 9.39 44.95 -59.44
CA LEU A 23 8.26 44.01 -59.35
C LEU A 23 7.42 44.36 -58.11
N ALA A 24 6.10 44.26 -58.24
CA ALA A 24 5.18 44.66 -57.18
C ALA A 24 5.15 43.62 -56.05
N PHE A 25 5.68 43.98 -54.88
CA PHE A 25 5.37 43.27 -53.65
C PHE A 25 4.08 43.81 -53.06
N THR A 26 3.03 42.99 -53.12
CA THR A 26 1.85 43.13 -52.28
C THR A 26 2.29 43.20 -50.82
N ARG A 27 1.84 44.22 -50.09
CA ARG A 27 1.89 44.19 -48.62
C ARG A 27 0.97 43.05 -48.16
N VAL A 28 1.56 41.90 -47.86
CA VAL A 28 0.91 40.90 -47.00
C VAL A 28 0.75 41.58 -45.65
N ALA A 29 -0.50 41.76 -45.21
CA ALA A 29 -0.78 42.21 -43.86
C ALA A 29 -0.18 41.21 -42.85
N PRO A 30 0.31 41.64 -41.67
CA PRO A 30 0.67 40.68 -40.64
C PRO A 30 -0.54 39.78 -40.36
N PRO A 31 -0.36 38.46 -40.18
CA PRO A 31 -1.49 37.56 -39.94
C PRO A 31 -2.24 38.00 -38.68
N ASP A 32 -3.53 38.26 -38.84
CA ASP A 32 -4.42 38.59 -37.73
C ASP A 32 -4.52 37.40 -36.78
N SER A 33 -4.27 37.67 -35.49
CA SER A 33 -4.28 36.70 -34.37
C SER A 33 -3.08 35.74 -34.33
N PRO A 34 -2.34 35.64 -33.21
CA PRO A 34 -1.46 34.50 -33.00
C PRO A 34 -2.32 33.23 -32.94
N THR A 35 -1.96 32.21 -33.70
CA THR A 35 -2.51 30.86 -33.52
C THR A 35 -2.37 30.48 -32.04
N PRO A 36 -3.43 29.99 -31.37
CA PRO A 36 -3.29 29.52 -30.01
C PRO A 36 -2.19 28.46 -29.96
N LEU A 37 -1.28 28.58 -29.00
CA LEU A 37 -0.25 27.57 -28.77
C LEU A 37 -0.94 26.21 -28.58
N PRO A 38 -0.41 25.12 -29.17
CA PRO A 38 -0.97 23.79 -28.95
C PRO A 38 -0.96 23.51 -27.45
N ASP A 39 -2.02 22.87 -26.97
CA ASP A 39 -2.18 22.53 -25.56
C ASP A 39 -0.91 21.81 -25.06
N PRO A 40 -0.19 22.35 -24.04
CA PRO A 40 1.04 21.75 -23.56
C PRO A 40 0.86 20.31 -23.08
N CYS A 41 -0.35 19.93 -22.63
CA CYS A 41 -0.67 18.56 -22.26
C CYS A 41 -0.73 17.60 -23.46
N THR A 42 -1.04 18.07 -24.67
CA THR A 42 -1.08 17.21 -25.87
C THR A 42 0.31 16.88 -26.42
N ALA A 43 1.28 17.78 -26.26
CA ALA A 43 2.65 17.59 -26.73
C ALA A 43 3.58 16.99 -25.67
N PHE A 44 3.44 17.42 -24.41
CA PHE A 44 4.29 17.00 -23.30
C PHE A 44 3.46 16.85 -22.00
N PRO A 45 2.74 15.72 -21.79
CA PRO A 45 1.85 15.52 -20.64
C PRO A 45 2.52 15.66 -19.26
N SER A 46 3.83 15.42 -19.17
CA SER A 46 4.62 15.55 -17.93
C SER A 46 5.38 16.88 -17.79
N SER A 47 5.17 17.82 -18.73
CA SER A 47 5.77 19.16 -18.67
C SER A 47 5.34 19.94 -17.42
N SER A 48 6.13 20.93 -17.02
CA SER A 48 5.73 21.90 -15.99
C SER A 48 4.52 22.72 -16.41
N GLU A 49 4.41 23.05 -17.70
CA GLU A 49 3.30 23.81 -18.27
C GLU A 49 1.98 23.03 -18.23
N CYS A 50 1.97 21.75 -18.63
CA CYS A 50 0.79 20.92 -18.50
C CYS A 50 0.37 20.74 -17.03
N ARG A 51 1.32 20.41 -16.15
CA ARG A 51 1.04 20.20 -14.72
C ARG A 51 0.48 21.43 -14.01
N ALA A 52 0.82 22.64 -14.45
CA ALA A 52 0.24 23.88 -13.95
C ALA A 52 -1.24 24.10 -14.36
N THR A 53 -1.82 23.23 -15.20
CA THR A 53 -3.20 23.34 -15.71
C THR A 53 -4.15 22.24 -15.23
N ARG A 54 -3.67 21.25 -14.45
CA ARG A 54 -4.48 20.15 -13.91
C ARG A 54 -4.32 20.03 -12.39
N ASP A 55 -5.35 19.50 -11.74
CA ASP A 55 -5.33 19.25 -10.30
C ASP A 55 -4.50 17.99 -9.97
N ALA A 56 -3.87 17.98 -8.79
CA ALA A 56 -3.09 16.85 -8.31
C ALA A 56 -4.01 15.73 -7.81
N VAL A 57 -3.64 14.48 -8.07
CA VAL A 57 -4.42 13.31 -7.65
C VAL A 57 -3.94 12.79 -6.30
N VAL A 58 -4.87 12.59 -5.38
CA VAL A 58 -4.63 11.90 -4.09
C VAL A 58 -5.42 10.59 -4.08
N ILE A 59 -4.72 9.47 -4.06
CA ILE A 59 -5.30 8.14 -3.85
C ILE A 59 -5.45 7.91 -2.35
N VAL A 60 -6.64 7.50 -1.90
CA VAL A 60 -6.91 7.15 -0.49
C VAL A 60 -7.26 5.65 -0.41
N PRO A 61 -6.37 4.82 0.16
CA PRO A 61 -6.62 3.39 0.31
C PRO A 61 -7.86 3.03 1.13
N GLY A 62 -8.31 1.78 1.03
CA GLY A 62 -9.27 1.19 1.94
C GLY A 62 -8.66 0.73 3.27
N ILE A 63 -9.49 0.07 4.10
CA ILE A 63 -9.02 -0.69 5.27
C ILE A 63 -7.94 -1.69 4.84
N VAL A 64 -6.98 -1.99 5.72
CA VAL A 64 -5.78 -2.81 5.46
C VAL A 64 -4.90 -2.36 4.27
N GLY A 65 -5.19 -1.21 3.63
CA GLY A 65 -4.42 -0.69 2.49
C GLY A 65 -3.15 0.09 2.84
N SER A 66 -2.76 0.15 4.12
CA SER A 66 -1.55 0.85 4.60
C SER A 66 -0.76 -0.02 5.59
N PHE A 67 0.56 0.19 5.67
CA PHE A 67 1.50 -0.56 6.50
C PHE A 67 2.31 0.34 7.42
N ASN A 68 2.52 -0.09 8.68
CA ASN A 68 3.43 0.52 9.65
C ASN A 68 3.83 -0.53 10.70
N GLY A 69 5.08 -1.02 10.66
CA GLY A 69 5.54 -2.11 11.53
C GLY A 69 5.51 -1.80 13.03
N PHE A 70 5.75 -0.54 13.42
CA PHE A 70 5.67 -0.10 14.82
C PHE A 70 4.24 -0.16 15.35
N SER A 71 3.31 0.41 14.58
CA SER A 71 1.89 0.44 14.95
C SER A 71 1.27 -0.95 14.97
N LEU A 72 1.61 -1.80 13.99
CA LEU A 72 0.93 -3.07 13.74
C LEU A 72 1.53 -4.27 14.50
N PHE A 73 2.85 -4.36 14.63
CA PHE A 73 3.53 -5.51 15.26
C PHE A 73 4.25 -5.17 16.58
N ALA A 74 4.60 -3.91 16.81
CA ALA A 74 5.14 -3.47 18.11
C ALA A 74 4.05 -3.05 19.10
N ASP A 75 2.83 -2.76 18.61
CA ASP A 75 1.73 -2.14 19.37
C ASP A 75 2.13 -0.77 19.98
N LYS A 76 2.92 0.01 19.23
CA LYS A 76 3.46 1.32 19.64
C LYS A 76 3.07 2.43 18.67
N SER A 77 2.84 3.62 19.20
CA SER A 77 2.78 4.83 18.38
C SER A 77 4.17 5.16 17.80
N GLY A 78 4.23 5.54 16.53
CA GLY A 78 5.47 5.83 15.82
C GLY A 78 5.51 5.18 14.43
N GLY A 79 6.70 5.21 13.82
CA GLY A 79 6.89 4.81 12.42
C GLY A 79 6.24 5.78 11.44
N THR A 80 6.20 5.38 10.16
CA THR A 80 5.52 6.10 9.09
C THR A 80 4.58 5.13 8.38
N TRP A 81 3.36 5.54 8.09
CA TRP A 81 2.42 4.75 7.30
C TRP A 81 2.80 4.80 5.80
N GLY A 82 2.85 3.63 5.17
CA GLY A 82 3.30 3.46 3.80
C GLY A 82 2.56 2.34 3.04
N PRO A 83 3.00 2.01 1.81
CA PRO A 83 2.40 0.94 1.01
C PRO A 83 2.55 -0.42 1.68
N VAL A 84 1.55 -1.30 1.51
CA VAL A 84 1.69 -2.71 1.85
C VAL A 84 2.65 -3.37 0.84
N PRO A 85 3.78 -3.96 1.25
CA PRO A 85 4.86 -4.30 0.34
C PRO A 85 4.61 -5.53 -0.55
N PHE A 86 3.70 -6.42 -0.13
CA PHE A 86 3.34 -7.66 -0.81
C PHE A 86 1.96 -7.63 -1.49
N HIS A 87 1.05 -6.73 -1.07
CA HIS A 87 -0.31 -6.57 -1.58
C HIS A 87 -0.46 -5.18 -2.26
N LYS A 88 -0.24 -5.12 -3.58
CA LYS A 88 -0.02 -3.85 -4.31
C LYS A 88 -1.20 -3.41 -5.18
N ILE A 89 -2.44 -3.61 -4.73
CA ILE A 89 -3.68 -3.32 -5.49
C ILE A 89 -3.83 -1.87 -5.99
N TYR A 90 -3.09 -0.90 -5.45
CA TYR A 90 -3.08 0.49 -5.93
C TYR A 90 -2.01 0.76 -7.00
N GLN A 91 -1.04 -0.14 -7.18
CA GLN A 91 0.08 0.06 -8.11
C GLN A 91 -0.40 0.16 -9.56
N GLY A 92 -1.41 -0.61 -9.96
CA GLY A 92 -2.04 -0.48 -11.28
C GLY A 92 -2.63 0.92 -11.51
N LEU A 93 -3.32 1.46 -10.51
CA LEU A 93 -3.90 2.81 -10.57
C LEU A 93 -2.80 3.90 -10.60
N GLU A 94 -1.74 3.76 -9.80
CA GLU A 94 -0.57 4.64 -9.84
C GLU A 94 0.09 4.62 -11.23
N MET A 95 0.40 3.43 -11.77
CA MET A 95 0.94 3.27 -13.12
C MET A 95 0.03 3.85 -14.20
N ARG A 96 -1.30 3.75 -14.03
CA ARG A 96 -2.25 4.35 -14.96
C ARG A 96 -2.12 5.87 -14.97
N PHE A 97 -1.98 6.52 -13.81
CA PHE A 97 -1.74 7.96 -13.71
C PHE A 97 -0.39 8.37 -14.30
N GLU A 98 0.68 7.61 -14.02
CA GLU A 98 2.00 7.83 -14.63
C GLU A 98 1.94 7.73 -16.17
N ALA A 99 1.10 6.82 -16.71
CA ALA A 99 0.85 6.68 -18.15
C ALA A 99 0.01 7.81 -18.77
N GLU A 100 -0.59 8.70 -17.97
CA GLU A 100 -1.16 9.99 -18.37
C GLU A 100 -0.23 11.18 -18.00
N GLY A 101 1.02 10.87 -17.65
CA GLY A 101 2.08 11.85 -17.38
C GLY A 101 2.07 12.47 -15.99
N TYR A 102 1.30 11.93 -15.03
CA TYR A 102 1.42 12.30 -13.62
C TYR A 102 2.76 11.82 -13.04
N VAL A 103 3.25 12.52 -12.02
CA VAL A 103 4.54 12.27 -11.39
C VAL A 103 4.34 12.11 -9.88
N LYS A 104 4.72 10.94 -9.37
CA LYS A 104 4.69 10.61 -7.94
C LYS A 104 5.41 11.68 -7.09
N ASP A 105 4.83 11.97 -5.93
CA ASP A 105 5.26 12.99 -4.96
C ASP A 105 5.28 14.43 -5.51
N THR A 106 4.75 14.67 -6.71
CA THR A 106 4.68 15.99 -7.36
C THR A 106 3.24 16.39 -7.68
N ASP A 107 2.51 15.55 -8.41
CA ASP A 107 1.09 15.74 -8.73
C ASP A 107 0.28 14.44 -8.61
N LEU A 108 0.92 13.33 -8.19
CA LEU A 108 0.28 12.09 -7.77
C LEU A 108 0.77 11.71 -6.36
N PHE A 109 -0.17 11.49 -5.45
CA PHE A 109 0.08 11.19 -4.03
C PHE A 109 -0.79 10.01 -3.56
N VAL A 110 -0.35 9.32 -2.51
CA VAL A 110 -1.15 8.30 -1.81
C VAL A 110 -1.18 8.64 -0.32
N ALA A 111 -2.38 8.76 0.25
CA ALA A 111 -2.58 9.09 1.65
C ALA A 111 -2.69 7.80 2.49
N TYR A 112 -1.55 7.21 2.86
CA TYR A 112 -1.50 6.08 3.79
C TYR A 112 -1.81 6.53 5.23
N TYR A 113 -2.56 5.72 5.98
CA TYR A 113 -3.12 6.12 7.28
C TYR A 113 -3.28 4.94 8.25
N ASP A 114 -3.42 5.22 9.55
CA ASP A 114 -3.82 4.20 10.52
C ASP A 114 -5.30 3.83 10.33
N TRP A 115 -5.53 2.78 9.55
CA TRP A 115 -6.85 2.25 9.23
C TRP A 115 -7.54 1.56 10.42
N ARG A 116 -6.89 1.45 11.58
CA ARG A 116 -7.49 0.90 12.79
C ARG A 116 -8.26 1.98 13.58
N GLN A 117 -7.77 3.22 13.54
CA GLN A 117 -8.33 4.35 14.29
C GLN A 117 -9.58 4.95 13.63
N PRO A 118 -10.42 5.71 14.36
CA PRO A 118 -11.63 6.32 13.82
C PRO A 118 -11.34 7.18 12.59
N ASN A 119 -12.18 7.08 11.56
CA ASN A 119 -11.96 7.72 10.26
C ASN A 119 -11.82 9.24 10.35
N ALA A 120 -12.46 9.88 11.34
CA ALA A 120 -12.33 11.33 11.58
C ALA A 120 -10.94 11.72 12.15
N GLU A 121 -10.35 10.86 12.99
CA GLU A 121 -9.02 11.08 13.57
C GLU A 121 -7.94 10.80 12.52
N SER A 122 -8.06 9.68 11.79
CA SER A 122 -7.16 9.35 10.69
C SER A 122 -7.20 10.36 9.54
N ALA A 123 -8.36 10.97 9.28
CA ALA A 123 -8.49 12.08 8.32
C ALA A 123 -7.65 13.30 8.72
N HIS A 124 -7.70 13.69 10.00
CA HIS A 124 -6.95 14.81 10.54
C HIS A 124 -5.44 14.55 10.56
N GLU A 125 -5.02 13.36 11.00
CA GLU A 125 -3.60 13.03 11.17
C GLU A 125 -2.88 12.72 9.84
N PHE A 126 -3.57 12.11 8.87
CA PHE A 126 -2.92 11.56 7.65
C PHE A 126 -3.41 12.16 6.33
N LEU A 127 -4.71 12.44 6.16
CA LEU A 127 -5.21 12.95 4.88
C LEU A 127 -5.01 14.46 4.72
N ASP A 128 -5.30 15.25 5.76
CA ASP A 128 -5.13 16.71 5.72
C ASP A 128 -3.70 17.15 5.33
N PRO A 129 -2.61 16.60 5.91
CA PRO A 129 -1.25 16.97 5.53
C PRO A 129 -0.90 16.64 4.08
N ILE A 130 -1.44 15.54 3.53
CA ILE A 130 -1.21 15.13 2.13
C ILE A 130 -1.99 16.02 1.17
N ILE A 131 -3.21 16.41 1.52
CA ILE A 131 -4.00 17.40 0.77
C ILE A 131 -3.28 18.75 0.76
N GLU A 132 -2.79 19.24 1.89
CA GLU A 132 -1.98 20.46 1.97
C GLU A 132 -0.69 20.37 1.13
N GLN A 133 0.02 19.25 1.17
CA GLN A 133 1.22 19.02 0.34
C GLN A 133 0.89 19.07 -1.16
N ALA A 134 -0.21 18.46 -1.58
CA ALA A 134 -0.63 18.40 -2.97
C ALA A 134 -1.15 19.78 -3.48
N LYS A 135 -1.97 20.48 -2.68
CA LYS A 135 -2.46 21.83 -2.99
C LYS A 135 -1.34 22.85 -3.18
N GLN A 136 -0.22 22.72 -2.48
CA GLN A 136 0.97 23.57 -2.69
C GLN A 136 1.58 23.44 -4.11
N LYS A 137 1.17 22.43 -4.89
CA LYS A 137 1.65 22.16 -6.25
C LYS A 137 0.66 22.62 -7.33
N THR A 138 -0.63 22.37 -7.11
CA THR A 138 -1.70 22.54 -8.13
C THR A 138 -2.86 23.45 -7.69
N GLY A 139 -2.89 23.90 -6.44
CA GLY A 139 -3.95 24.74 -5.86
C GLY A 139 -5.16 23.95 -5.36
N LYS A 140 -5.60 22.93 -6.10
CA LYS A 140 -6.61 21.95 -5.68
C LYS A 140 -6.15 20.51 -5.90
N VAL A 141 -6.94 19.57 -5.38
CA VAL A 141 -6.78 18.13 -5.58
C VAL A 141 -8.03 17.46 -6.12
N ASP A 142 -7.81 16.38 -6.85
CA ASP A 142 -8.81 15.35 -7.14
C ASP A 142 -8.54 14.13 -6.26
N ILE A 143 -9.57 13.65 -5.55
CA ILE A 143 -9.43 12.49 -4.65
C ILE A 143 -10.07 11.25 -5.26
N ILE A 144 -9.31 10.15 -5.27
CA ILE A 144 -9.81 8.82 -5.65
C ILE A 144 -9.66 7.90 -4.45
N ALA A 145 -10.78 7.62 -3.79
CA ALA A 145 -10.80 6.88 -2.54
C ALA A 145 -11.45 5.50 -2.72
N HIS A 146 -10.79 4.47 -2.22
CA HIS A 146 -11.27 3.09 -2.28
C HIS A 146 -11.88 2.66 -0.95
N SER A 147 -13.03 1.96 -0.99
CA SER A 147 -13.63 1.32 0.18
C SER A 147 -13.76 2.32 1.36
N MET A 148 -13.23 1.99 2.53
CA MET A 148 -13.20 2.84 3.74
C MET A 148 -12.51 4.20 3.53
N GLY A 149 -11.56 4.33 2.60
CA GLY A 149 -10.93 5.63 2.29
C GLY A 149 -11.93 6.69 1.86
N GLY A 150 -13.05 6.29 1.24
CA GLY A 150 -14.14 7.21 0.89
C GLY A 150 -14.98 7.63 2.09
N LEU A 151 -15.00 6.83 3.17
CA LEU A 151 -15.59 7.24 4.45
C LEU A 151 -14.66 8.22 5.18
N LEU A 152 -13.35 7.93 5.22
CA LEU A 152 -12.31 8.83 5.73
C LEU A 152 -12.36 10.20 5.03
N THR A 153 -12.42 10.21 3.69
CA THR A 153 -12.51 11.45 2.90
C THR A 153 -13.82 12.21 3.17
N GLN A 154 -14.95 11.53 3.39
CA GLN A 154 -16.18 12.20 3.81
C GLN A 154 -16.10 12.75 5.25
N GLY A 155 -15.38 12.06 6.14
CA GLY A 155 -15.03 12.56 7.48
C GLY A 155 -14.22 13.85 7.40
N TYR A 156 -13.19 13.89 6.56
CA TYR A 156 -12.41 15.09 6.25
C TYR A 156 -13.29 16.23 5.73
N ILE A 157 -14.03 16.01 4.63
CA ILE A 157 -14.90 17.06 4.03
C ILE A 157 -15.97 17.56 5.02
N LYS A 158 -16.31 16.80 6.06
CA LYS A 158 -17.22 17.21 7.15
C LYS A 158 -16.54 18.05 8.24
N SER A 159 -15.23 17.90 8.45
CA SER A 159 -14.50 18.45 9.60
C SER A 159 -14.34 19.98 9.55
N SER A 160 -13.73 20.53 10.60
CA SER A 160 -13.28 21.92 10.68
C SER A 160 -12.04 22.23 9.85
N ASP A 161 -11.30 21.20 9.45
CA ASP A 161 -9.98 21.32 8.83
C ASP A 161 -10.14 21.54 7.31
N PHE A 162 -11.20 20.96 6.73
CA PHE A 162 -11.58 21.15 5.33
C PHE A 162 -11.72 22.63 4.94
N THR A 163 -10.88 23.07 4.01
CA THR A 163 -10.95 24.40 3.40
C THR A 163 -11.79 24.37 2.13
N ARG A 164 -12.87 25.17 2.09
CA ARG A 164 -13.82 25.17 0.97
C ARG A 164 -13.12 25.47 -0.37
N GLY A 165 -13.26 24.54 -1.31
CA GLY A 165 -12.79 24.66 -2.69
C GLY A 165 -11.44 24.01 -2.94
N GLU A 166 -10.89 23.28 -1.97
CA GLU A 166 -9.60 22.59 -2.10
C GLU A 166 -9.66 21.24 -2.83
N ILE A 167 -10.82 20.57 -2.80
CA ILE A 167 -11.11 19.34 -3.55
C ILE A 167 -12.01 19.74 -4.72
N ASP A 168 -11.62 19.43 -5.96
CA ASP A 168 -12.47 19.66 -7.13
C ASP A 168 -13.37 18.44 -7.40
N LYS A 169 -12.77 17.28 -7.66
CA LYS A 169 -13.46 16.00 -7.83
C LYS A 169 -13.20 15.07 -6.64
N PHE A 170 -14.23 14.32 -6.28
CA PHE A 170 -14.13 13.23 -5.32
C PHE A 170 -14.78 11.97 -5.89
N VAL A 171 -13.97 10.95 -6.15
CA VAL A 171 -14.37 9.67 -6.70
C VAL A 171 -14.30 8.61 -5.61
N MET A 172 -15.39 7.89 -5.41
CA MET A 172 -15.50 6.76 -4.48
C MET A 172 -15.58 5.45 -5.24
N LEU A 173 -14.62 4.55 -5.01
CA LEU A 173 -14.59 3.19 -5.55
C LEU A 173 -15.09 2.23 -4.47
N GLY A 174 -16.29 1.66 -4.63
CA GLY A 174 -16.84 0.64 -3.71
C GLY A 174 -17.13 1.13 -2.28
N THR A 175 -17.05 2.43 -1.99
CA THR A 175 -17.18 2.95 -0.61
C THR A 175 -18.52 2.56 0.03
N PRO A 176 -18.54 1.93 1.21
CA PRO A 176 -19.77 1.49 1.88
C PRO A 176 -20.54 2.66 2.51
N ASN A 177 -21.16 3.51 1.67
CA ASN A 177 -21.82 4.74 2.09
C ASN A 177 -23.12 4.55 2.91
N LEU A 178 -23.58 3.31 3.06
CA LEU A 178 -24.61 2.88 4.02
C LEU A 178 -24.15 1.68 4.87
N GLY A 179 -22.84 1.37 4.87
CA GLY A 179 -22.17 0.27 5.54
C GLY A 179 -22.19 -1.06 4.76
N ALA A 180 -21.58 -2.09 5.33
CA ALA A 180 -21.46 -3.42 4.74
C ALA A 180 -21.72 -4.50 5.80
N SER A 181 -22.65 -5.42 5.55
CA SER A 181 -23.10 -6.39 6.55
C SER A 181 -22.01 -7.41 6.94
N GLY A 182 -21.00 -7.61 6.08
CA GLY A 182 -19.80 -8.39 6.40
C GLY A 182 -18.95 -7.81 7.53
N ALA A 183 -19.06 -6.51 7.84
CA ALA A 183 -18.36 -5.89 8.97
C ALA A 183 -18.85 -6.41 10.35
N TYR A 184 -19.97 -7.14 10.39
CA TYR A 184 -20.46 -7.77 11.61
C TYR A 184 -19.48 -8.81 12.19
N LEU A 185 -18.84 -9.62 11.34
CA LEU A 185 -17.92 -10.68 11.77
C LEU A 185 -16.70 -10.13 12.52
N PRO A 186 -15.91 -9.17 11.96
CA PRO A 186 -14.74 -8.66 12.66
C PRO A 186 -15.11 -7.76 13.85
N TRP A 187 -16.29 -7.13 13.86
CA TRP A 187 -16.72 -6.25 14.96
C TRP A 187 -17.32 -7.01 16.16
N GLU A 188 -18.22 -7.97 15.94
CA GLU A 188 -18.86 -8.74 17.01
C GLU A 188 -18.16 -10.07 17.33
N GLY A 189 -17.57 -10.72 16.33
CA GLY A 189 -16.93 -12.03 16.45
C GLY A 189 -15.40 -12.00 16.52
N GLY A 190 -14.76 -10.88 16.14
CA GLY A 190 -13.30 -10.81 16.03
C GLY A 190 -12.73 -11.66 14.89
N ILE A 191 -13.51 -11.92 13.85
CA ILE A 191 -13.15 -12.79 12.72
C ILE A 191 -13.11 -11.95 11.45
N PHE A 192 -11.94 -11.80 10.82
CA PHE A 192 -11.88 -11.22 9.48
C PHE A 192 -12.51 -12.18 8.44
N PRO A 193 -13.14 -11.66 7.38
CA PRO A 193 -13.78 -12.51 6.38
C PRO A 193 -12.77 -13.47 5.72
N PRO A 194 -12.96 -14.80 5.77
CA PRO A 194 -12.06 -15.75 5.14
C PRO A 194 -12.10 -15.67 3.59
N THR A 195 -13.08 -14.96 3.04
CA THR A 195 -13.20 -14.63 1.62
C THR A 195 -12.21 -13.55 1.14
N TRP A 196 -11.40 -12.96 2.03
CA TRP A 196 -10.29 -12.08 1.64
C TRP A 196 -9.19 -12.85 0.89
N SER A 197 -8.46 -12.17 0.01
CA SER A 197 -7.37 -12.79 -0.75
C SER A 197 -6.21 -13.22 0.15
N ALA A 198 -5.43 -14.19 -0.31
CA ALA A 198 -4.33 -14.77 0.46
C ALA A 198 -3.38 -13.72 1.06
N PRO A 199 -2.92 -12.68 0.31
CA PRO A 199 -2.07 -11.62 0.88
C PRO A 199 -2.73 -10.84 2.02
N LEU A 200 -4.05 -10.66 2.02
CA LEU A 200 -4.78 -9.99 3.10
C LEU A 200 -4.99 -10.88 4.32
N ARG A 201 -5.29 -12.18 4.12
CA ARG A 201 -5.37 -13.15 5.23
C ARG A 201 -4.04 -13.26 5.96
N PHE A 202 -2.95 -13.42 5.20
CA PHE A 202 -1.58 -13.41 5.70
C PHE A 202 -1.25 -12.15 6.51
N TYR A 203 -1.64 -10.97 5.99
CA TYR A 203 -1.38 -9.72 6.66
C TYR A 203 -2.08 -9.65 8.02
N MET A 204 -3.36 -10.01 8.08
CA MET A 204 -4.11 -10.01 9.33
C MET A 204 -3.59 -11.06 10.31
N ASN A 205 -3.27 -12.27 9.86
CA ASN A 205 -2.71 -13.32 10.72
C ASN A 205 -1.40 -12.89 11.40
N GLN A 206 -0.51 -12.21 10.66
CA GLN A 206 0.72 -11.65 11.23
C GLN A 206 0.47 -10.52 12.25
N ILE A 207 -0.49 -9.63 11.95
CA ILE A 207 -0.89 -8.57 12.88
C ILE A 207 -1.48 -9.17 14.16
N GLU A 208 -2.39 -10.12 14.04
CA GLU A 208 -3.02 -10.79 15.18
C GLU A 208 -2.00 -11.54 16.03
N GLY A 209 -1.13 -12.35 15.42
CA GLY A 209 -0.09 -13.08 16.14
C GLY A 209 0.82 -12.15 16.96
N ALA A 210 1.23 -11.03 16.36
CA ALA A 210 2.05 -10.03 17.04
C ALA A 210 1.28 -9.37 18.20
N LEU A 211 0.03 -8.95 17.98
CA LEU A 211 -0.81 -8.31 19.00
C LEU A 211 -1.13 -9.24 20.17
N ARG A 212 -1.45 -10.53 19.91
CA ARG A 212 -1.63 -11.57 20.93
C ARG A 212 -0.42 -11.62 21.87
N LYS A 213 0.79 -11.70 21.29
CA LYS A 213 2.02 -11.74 22.08
C LYS A 213 2.33 -10.42 22.79
N ARG A 214 2.16 -9.27 22.13
CA ARG A 214 2.46 -7.94 22.69
C ARG A 214 1.53 -7.56 23.85
N ARG A 215 0.25 -7.92 23.77
CA ARG A 215 -0.75 -7.65 24.82
C ARG A 215 -0.87 -8.77 25.85
N ASN A 216 -0.15 -9.88 25.67
CA ASN A 216 -0.23 -11.08 26.51
C ASN A 216 -1.68 -11.60 26.62
N ILE A 217 -2.33 -11.75 25.47
CA ILE A 217 -3.67 -12.31 25.29
C ILE A 217 -3.59 -13.55 24.40
N GLU A 218 -4.31 -14.61 24.78
CA GLU A 218 -4.25 -15.92 24.11
C GLU A 218 -5.01 -15.87 22.76
N ASP A 219 -6.26 -15.45 22.82
CA ASP A 219 -7.02 -14.95 21.68
C ASP A 219 -7.24 -13.44 21.81
N ILE A 220 -7.35 -12.77 20.65
CA ILE A 220 -7.88 -11.41 20.63
C ILE A 220 -9.39 -11.53 20.82
N GLU A 221 -9.85 -11.46 22.07
CA GLU A 221 -11.29 -11.45 22.36
C GLU A 221 -11.99 -10.35 21.55
N PRO A 222 -13.26 -10.50 21.13
CA PRO A 222 -13.91 -9.48 20.29
C PRO A 222 -14.03 -8.12 20.97
N LYS A 223 -14.03 -8.08 22.31
CA LYS A 223 -13.85 -6.85 23.09
C LYS A 223 -12.52 -6.14 22.81
N SER A 224 -11.43 -6.88 22.73
CA SER A 224 -10.10 -6.38 22.37
C SER A 224 -10.05 -5.95 20.90
N PHE A 225 -10.67 -6.71 19.97
CA PHE A 225 -10.82 -6.28 18.57
C PHE A 225 -11.48 -4.91 18.44
N ARG A 226 -12.61 -4.69 19.12
CA ARG A 226 -13.32 -3.40 19.12
C ARG A 226 -12.50 -2.24 19.68
N GLN A 227 -11.52 -2.51 20.56
CA GLN A 227 -10.60 -1.52 21.12
C GLN A 227 -9.37 -1.28 20.24
N ILE A 228 -8.88 -2.31 19.54
CA ILE A 228 -7.72 -2.22 18.64
C ILE A 228 -8.12 -1.58 17.31
N PHE A 229 -9.31 -1.94 16.79
CA PHE A 229 -9.83 -1.57 15.48
C PHE A 229 -11.20 -0.85 15.58
N PRO A 230 -11.32 0.28 16.31
CA PRO A 230 -12.59 1.02 16.42
C PRO A 230 -13.19 1.44 15.06
N SER A 231 -12.37 1.58 14.01
CA SER A 231 -12.82 1.86 12.63
C SER A 231 -13.80 0.83 12.07
N LEU A 232 -13.75 -0.43 12.52
CA LEU A 232 -14.66 -1.49 12.06
C LEU A 232 -16.13 -1.16 12.34
N ARG A 233 -16.41 -0.45 13.45
CA ARG A 233 -17.75 0.04 13.77
C ARG A 233 -18.31 0.97 12.70
N GLU A 234 -17.42 1.75 12.09
CA GLU A 234 -17.76 2.77 11.09
C GLU A 234 -18.02 2.15 9.70
N LEU A 235 -17.81 0.83 9.55
CA LEU A 235 -18.20 0.03 8.39
C LEU A 235 -19.57 -0.66 8.57
N LEU A 236 -20.14 -0.72 9.78
CA LEU A 236 -21.42 -1.40 10.03
C LEU A 236 -22.59 -0.69 9.31
N PRO A 237 -23.62 -1.42 8.85
CA PRO A 237 -24.77 -0.79 8.19
C PRO A 237 -25.60 0.12 9.08
N VAL A 238 -26.17 1.17 8.47
CA VAL A 238 -27.10 2.10 9.14
C VAL A 238 -28.57 1.64 9.08
N ASN A 239 -28.89 0.73 8.16
CA ASN A 239 -30.20 0.09 8.05
C ASN A 239 -30.14 -1.25 8.80
N ASN A 240 -31.30 -1.81 9.19
CA ASN A 240 -31.36 -3.14 9.82
C ASN A 240 -30.67 -4.19 8.92
N TYR A 241 -29.55 -4.74 9.40
CA TYR A 241 -28.69 -5.68 8.67
C TYR A 241 -28.57 -7.05 9.33
N LEU A 242 -29.23 -7.21 10.48
CA LEU A 242 -29.30 -8.47 11.22
C LEU A 242 -30.71 -9.04 11.06
N ASN A 243 -30.80 -10.34 10.89
CA ASN A 243 -32.03 -11.08 10.74
C ASN A 243 -32.15 -12.11 11.88
N LYS A 244 -33.31 -12.15 12.53
CA LYS A 244 -33.61 -13.10 13.61
C LYS A 244 -34.93 -13.78 13.31
N SER A 245 -34.91 -15.11 13.18
CA SER A 245 -36.10 -15.90 12.87
C SER A 245 -36.83 -15.43 11.60
N GLY A 246 -36.08 -15.01 10.57
CA GLY A 246 -36.64 -14.54 9.30
C GLY A 246 -37.23 -13.12 9.29
N ALA A 247 -37.04 -12.33 10.35
CA ALA A 247 -37.34 -10.90 10.36
C ALA A 247 -36.11 -10.02 10.68
N LEU A 248 -35.91 -8.95 9.90
CA LEU A 248 -34.89 -7.94 10.16
C LEU A 248 -35.10 -7.24 11.51
N THR A 249 -34.05 -7.14 12.31
CA THR A 249 -34.08 -6.57 13.66
C THR A 249 -33.33 -5.24 13.77
N THR A 250 -33.82 -4.35 14.63
CA THR A 250 -33.17 -3.09 15.01
C THR A 250 -32.13 -3.26 16.14
N SER A 251 -31.76 -4.50 16.48
CA SER A 251 -30.88 -4.78 17.63
C SER A 251 -29.38 -4.66 17.34
N GLY A 252 -28.98 -4.38 16.09
CA GLY A 252 -27.56 -4.22 15.73
C GLY A 252 -26.90 -2.96 16.31
N GLU A 253 -25.61 -3.05 16.63
CA GLU A 253 -24.75 -1.91 16.98
C GLU A 253 -24.89 -0.75 15.97
N ARG A 254 -24.99 0.49 16.49
CA ARG A 254 -25.21 1.68 15.65
C ARG A 254 -23.92 2.31 15.17
N ASN A 255 -23.86 2.55 13.86
CA ASN A 255 -22.82 3.32 13.19
C ASN A 255 -23.13 4.83 13.21
N THR A 256 -22.91 5.47 14.36
CA THR A 256 -23.18 6.90 14.56
C THR A 256 -22.31 7.83 13.70
N PHE A 257 -21.12 7.37 13.30
CA PHE A 257 -20.26 8.08 12.35
C PHE A 257 -20.95 8.21 10.99
N LEU A 258 -21.41 7.09 10.41
CA LEU A 258 -22.02 7.05 9.09
C LEU A 258 -23.42 7.67 9.06
N GLU A 259 -24.21 7.51 10.14
CA GLU A 259 -25.42 8.32 10.37
C GLU A 259 -25.12 9.82 10.27
N GLY A 260 -24.02 10.27 10.89
CA GLY A 260 -23.56 11.65 10.84
C GLY A 260 -23.04 12.11 9.47
N LEU A 261 -22.50 11.21 8.63
CA LEU A 261 -22.17 11.51 7.23
C LEU A 261 -23.43 11.63 6.37
N ILE A 262 -24.41 10.74 6.56
CA ILE A 262 -25.70 10.76 5.87
C ILE A 262 -26.45 12.06 6.15
N ALA A 263 -26.53 12.48 7.42
CA ALA A 263 -27.15 13.73 7.83
C ALA A 263 -26.48 14.97 7.19
N ALA A 264 -25.15 14.93 7.00
CA ALA A 264 -24.38 16.01 6.37
C ALA A 264 -24.31 15.92 4.83
N ARG A 265 -24.86 14.88 4.19
CA ARG A 265 -24.58 14.53 2.78
C ARG A 265 -24.82 15.66 1.79
N THR A 266 -25.90 16.43 1.93
CA THR A 266 -26.21 17.59 1.08
C THR A 266 -25.14 18.68 1.19
N GLN A 267 -24.60 18.91 2.39
CA GLN A 267 -23.50 19.86 2.61
C GLN A 267 -22.20 19.34 2.02
N LEU A 268 -21.87 18.05 2.20
CA LEU A 268 -20.66 17.43 1.62
C LEU A 268 -20.68 17.53 0.09
N PHE A 269 -21.82 17.24 -0.55
CA PHE A 269 -21.96 17.28 -2.01
C PHE A 269 -22.03 18.70 -2.58
N SER A 270 -22.14 19.73 -1.72
CA SER A 270 -21.97 21.14 -2.11
C SER A 270 -20.51 21.64 -2.02
N ARG A 271 -19.60 20.79 -1.52
CA ARG A 271 -18.19 21.11 -1.26
C ARG A 271 -17.22 20.57 -2.33
N ALA A 272 -17.57 19.48 -3.03
CA ALA A 272 -16.80 18.87 -4.12
C ALA A 272 -17.73 18.18 -5.14
N VAL A 273 -17.27 17.95 -6.37
CA VAL A 273 -18.02 17.17 -7.39
C VAL A 273 -17.85 15.68 -7.13
N VAL A 274 -18.88 15.06 -6.55
CA VAL A 274 -18.83 13.65 -6.13
C VAL A 274 -19.28 12.71 -7.23
N THR A 275 -18.49 11.65 -7.48
CA THR A 275 -18.86 10.49 -8.31
C THR A 275 -18.72 9.20 -7.50
N THR A 276 -19.73 8.33 -7.54
CA THR A 276 -19.65 6.97 -6.95
C THR A 276 -19.54 5.92 -8.04
N ILE A 277 -18.63 4.97 -7.85
CA ILE A 277 -18.37 3.84 -8.74
C ILE A 277 -18.53 2.56 -7.91
N ALA A 278 -19.33 1.61 -8.37
CA ALA A 278 -19.59 0.36 -7.67
C ALA A 278 -19.37 -0.85 -8.58
N GLY A 279 -18.72 -1.88 -8.04
CA GLY A 279 -18.78 -3.22 -8.60
C GLY A 279 -20.19 -3.77 -8.48
N VAL A 280 -20.64 -4.49 -9.51
CA VAL A 280 -21.96 -5.14 -9.55
C VAL A 280 -21.84 -6.57 -10.07
N ASP A 281 -22.95 -7.29 -10.01
CA ASP A 281 -23.11 -8.66 -10.52
C ASP A 281 -22.27 -9.73 -9.78
N ASN A 282 -21.76 -9.39 -8.60
CA ASN A 282 -21.19 -10.34 -7.66
C ASN A 282 -22.14 -10.58 -6.47
N ASN A 283 -22.25 -11.85 -6.05
CA ASN A 283 -23.01 -12.25 -4.87
C ASN A 283 -22.40 -11.59 -3.61
N THR A 284 -23.21 -10.84 -2.87
CA THR A 284 -22.77 -10.04 -1.71
C THR A 284 -23.67 -10.30 -0.49
N LEU A 285 -23.09 -10.20 0.71
CA LEU A 285 -23.83 -10.35 1.97
C LEU A 285 -24.64 -9.08 2.28
N GLY A 286 -25.97 -9.16 2.13
CA GLY A 286 -26.88 -8.05 2.41
C GLY A 286 -27.38 -8.00 3.84
N ASN A 287 -27.62 -9.14 4.48
CA ASN A 287 -27.94 -9.24 5.91
C ASN A 287 -27.40 -10.52 6.54
N VAL A 288 -27.16 -10.53 7.85
CA VAL A 288 -26.65 -11.68 8.60
C VAL A 288 -27.81 -12.38 9.32
N GLU A 289 -28.05 -13.66 9.01
CA GLU A 289 -29.01 -14.48 9.77
C GLU A 289 -28.38 -14.94 11.09
N LEU A 290 -29.09 -14.70 12.19
CA LEU A 290 -28.63 -14.96 13.55
C LEU A 290 -29.46 -16.04 14.24
N THR A 291 -28.79 -16.82 15.10
CA THR A 291 -29.44 -17.69 16.06
C THR A 291 -30.20 -16.86 17.11
N ASN A 292 -31.21 -17.48 17.73
CA ASN A 292 -31.95 -16.87 18.84
C ASN A 292 -31.23 -16.96 20.20
N ALA A 293 -30.06 -17.61 20.26
CA ALA A 293 -29.33 -17.89 21.49
C ALA A 293 -27.81 -17.81 21.28
N ARG A 294 -27.11 -17.33 22.30
CA ARG A 294 -25.65 -17.32 22.39
C ARG A 294 -25.21 -18.46 23.32
N SER A 295 -24.07 -19.06 23.04
CA SER A 295 -23.43 -20.03 23.94
C SER A 295 -22.92 -19.36 25.22
N GLU A 296 -22.58 -20.15 26.24
CA GLU A 296 -21.95 -19.62 27.46
C GLU A 296 -20.59 -18.97 27.17
N GLU A 297 -19.83 -19.56 26.24
CA GLU A 297 -18.56 -19.02 25.72
C GLU A 297 -18.77 -17.65 25.04
N ASP A 298 -19.80 -17.50 24.20
CA ASP A 298 -20.12 -16.21 23.55
C ASP A 298 -20.40 -15.10 24.56
N VAL A 299 -21.08 -15.45 25.66
CA VAL A 299 -21.41 -14.53 26.75
C VAL A 299 -20.16 -14.17 27.53
N GLN A 300 -19.28 -15.14 27.82
CA GLN A 300 -18.01 -14.93 28.52
C GLN A 300 -17.04 -14.03 27.74
N LEU A 301 -16.90 -14.26 26.43
CA LEU A 301 -16.00 -13.50 25.54
C LEU A 301 -16.57 -12.14 25.09
N GLU A 302 -17.75 -11.75 25.59
CA GLU A 302 -18.54 -10.58 25.14
C GLU A 302 -18.70 -10.52 23.60
N ARG A 303 -18.78 -11.67 22.93
CA ARG A 303 -18.92 -11.76 21.46
C ARG A 303 -20.37 -11.92 21.02
N TRP A 304 -20.61 -11.60 19.75
CA TRP A 304 -21.93 -11.72 19.13
C TRP A 304 -23.04 -11.04 19.94
N ARG A 305 -22.81 -9.82 20.45
CA ARG A 305 -23.72 -9.16 21.41
C ARG A 305 -25.16 -9.07 20.91
N ASP A 306 -25.29 -8.95 19.58
CA ASP A 306 -26.57 -8.87 18.88
C ASP A 306 -27.10 -10.25 18.40
N GLY A 307 -26.35 -11.35 18.55
CA GLY A 307 -26.72 -12.74 18.23
C GLY A 307 -25.65 -13.50 17.42
N HIS A 308 -25.47 -14.81 17.63
CA HIS A 308 -24.46 -15.58 16.87
C HIS A 308 -24.94 -15.79 15.42
N PRO A 309 -24.08 -15.65 14.39
CA PRO A 309 -24.43 -16.06 13.02
C PRO A 309 -24.90 -17.52 12.95
N VAL A 310 -25.86 -17.84 12.09
CA VAL A 310 -26.30 -19.24 11.87
C VAL A 310 -25.22 -20.10 11.17
N GLN A 311 -24.29 -19.45 10.48
CA GLN A 311 -23.12 -20.06 9.86
C GLN A 311 -21.89 -19.21 10.22
N ASP A 312 -20.78 -19.85 10.57
CA ASP A 312 -19.53 -19.17 10.94
C ASP A 312 -19.05 -18.19 9.85
N VAL A 313 -19.31 -18.55 8.58
CA VAL A 313 -19.16 -17.68 7.41
C VAL A 313 -20.54 -17.49 6.77
N PRO A 314 -21.25 -16.37 7.05
CA PRO A 314 -22.54 -16.06 6.46
C PRO A 314 -22.46 -15.98 4.94
N GLN A 315 -23.29 -16.77 4.28
CA GLN A 315 -23.33 -16.81 2.82
C GLN A 315 -23.99 -15.57 2.22
N PRO A 316 -23.51 -15.07 1.06
CA PRO A 316 -24.16 -14.02 0.32
C PRO A 316 -25.66 -14.26 0.09
N ASN A 317 -26.46 -13.20 0.19
CA ASN A 317 -27.92 -13.25 0.02
C ASN A 317 -28.49 -12.09 -0.82
N ASP A 318 -27.63 -11.34 -1.49
CA ASP A 318 -27.97 -10.40 -2.56
C ASP A 318 -27.05 -10.66 -3.78
N THR A 319 -27.52 -10.39 -4.99
CA THR A 319 -26.78 -10.57 -6.26
C THR A 319 -26.24 -9.25 -6.83
N GLN A 320 -26.45 -8.13 -6.13
CA GLN A 320 -26.09 -6.79 -6.57
C GLN A 320 -25.09 -6.13 -5.61
N GLY A 321 -23.83 -6.53 -5.72
CA GLY A 321 -22.69 -5.86 -5.11
C GLY A 321 -21.36 -6.30 -5.71
N ASP A 322 -20.29 -6.08 -4.95
CA ASP A 322 -18.90 -6.34 -5.32
C ASP A 322 -18.24 -7.45 -4.48
N THR A 323 -19.02 -8.40 -3.96
CA THR A 323 -18.68 -9.41 -2.91
C THR A 323 -18.64 -8.88 -1.48
N THR A 324 -18.37 -7.58 -1.26
CA THR A 324 -18.23 -7.00 0.10
C THR A 324 -19.31 -5.96 0.41
N VAL A 325 -19.57 -5.06 -0.54
CA VAL A 325 -20.46 -3.90 -0.41
C VAL A 325 -21.61 -4.03 -1.40
N LEU A 326 -22.85 -3.87 -0.92
CA LEU A 326 -24.01 -3.82 -1.80
C LEU A 326 -23.94 -2.59 -2.71
N LYS A 327 -24.37 -2.75 -3.96
CA LYS A 327 -24.59 -1.66 -4.93
C LYS A 327 -25.44 -0.52 -4.36
N SER A 328 -26.44 -0.86 -3.55
CA SER A 328 -27.33 0.08 -2.85
C SER A 328 -26.62 0.88 -1.74
N SER A 329 -25.58 0.30 -1.11
CA SER A 329 -24.71 0.99 -0.17
C SER A 329 -23.65 1.83 -0.87
N ALA A 330 -23.06 1.33 -1.97
CA ALA A 330 -22.01 2.04 -2.69
C ALA A 330 -22.51 3.31 -3.42
N LEU A 331 -23.63 3.23 -4.15
CA LEU A 331 -24.05 4.26 -5.10
C LEU A 331 -24.93 5.36 -4.50
N ILE A 332 -24.31 6.46 -4.10
CA ILE A 332 -24.98 7.70 -3.63
C ILE A 332 -24.74 8.90 -4.57
N GLY A 333 -25.59 9.92 -4.47
CA GLY A 333 -25.47 11.15 -5.26
C GLY A 333 -26.05 11.07 -6.67
N SER A 334 -25.69 12.05 -7.51
CA SER A 334 -26.20 12.20 -8.88
C SER A 334 -25.32 11.52 -9.93
N ARG A 335 -24.00 11.47 -9.74
CA ARG A 335 -23.04 10.81 -10.63
C ARG A 335 -22.76 9.41 -10.08
N LYS A 336 -23.42 8.41 -10.66
CA LYS A 336 -23.34 6.99 -10.28
C LYS A 336 -22.85 6.17 -11.48
N VAL A 337 -21.85 5.33 -11.28
CA VAL A 337 -21.26 4.45 -12.30
C VAL A 337 -21.25 3.02 -11.78
N THR A 338 -21.58 2.05 -12.62
CA THR A 338 -21.51 0.62 -12.30
C THR A 338 -20.52 -0.07 -13.20
N VAL A 339 -19.67 -0.92 -12.65
CA VAL A 339 -18.74 -1.78 -13.39
C VAL A 339 -19.05 -3.24 -13.08
N GLY A 340 -19.30 -4.05 -14.11
CA GLY A 340 -19.79 -5.43 -13.94
C GLY A 340 -18.69 -6.44 -13.67
N ASN A 341 -18.99 -7.47 -12.87
CA ASN A 341 -18.11 -8.61 -12.57
C ASN A 341 -16.73 -8.25 -11.96
N ILE A 342 -16.63 -7.11 -11.26
CA ILE A 342 -15.41 -6.71 -10.55
C ILE A 342 -15.64 -6.82 -9.03
N PRO A 343 -14.88 -7.67 -8.31
CA PRO A 343 -14.96 -7.77 -6.85
C PRO A 343 -14.28 -6.59 -6.16
N HIS A 344 -14.60 -6.39 -4.89
CA HIS A 344 -14.30 -5.19 -4.10
C HIS A 344 -12.81 -4.81 -4.14
N SER A 345 -11.93 -5.75 -3.77
CA SER A 345 -10.47 -5.55 -3.73
C SER A 345 -9.86 -5.19 -5.09
N ALA A 346 -10.51 -5.57 -6.19
CA ALA A 346 -10.05 -5.36 -7.55
C ALA A 346 -10.54 -4.03 -8.16
N LEU A 347 -11.44 -3.29 -7.50
CA LEU A 347 -11.97 -2.02 -8.02
C LEU A 347 -10.87 -0.98 -8.37
N PRO A 348 -9.79 -0.78 -7.58
CA PRO A 348 -8.72 0.15 -7.94
C PRO A 348 -7.98 -0.23 -9.24
N GLU A 349 -7.93 -1.51 -9.59
CA GLU A 349 -7.25 -2.00 -10.79
C GLU A 349 -8.16 -1.97 -12.01
N TYR A 350 -9.38 -2.49 -11.90
CA TYR A 350 -10.24 -2.71 -13.07
C TYR A 350 -11.17 -1.53 -13.38
N ALA A 351 -11.48 -0.65 -12.41
CA ALA A 351 -12.30 0.56 -12.63
C ALA A 351 -11.47 1.82 -12.98
N GLN A 352 -10.23 1.64 -13.46
CA GLN A 352 -9.31 2.72 -13.80
C GLN A 352 -9.89 3.70 -14.83
N ASN A 353 -10.54 3.20 -15.89
CA ASN A 353 -11.08 4.07 -16.95
C ASN A 353 -12.20 4.97 -16.41
N GLU A 354 -13.08 4.42 -15.59
CA GLU A 354 -14.21 5.10 -14.97
C GLU A 354 -13.74 6.11 -13.92
N ALA A 355 -12.70 5.78 -13.14
CA ALA A 355 -12.10 6.67 -12.16
C ALA A 355 -11.43 7.89 -12.84
N LEU A 356 -10.64 7.66 -13.89
CA LEU A 356 -10.01 8.72 -14.68
C LEU A 356 -11.04 9.58 -15.42
N ALA A 357 -12.04 8.96 -16.04
CA ALA A 357 -13.12 9.69 -16.72
C ALA A 357 -13.98 10.51 -15.74
N ALA A 358 -14.15 10.05 -14.50
CA ALA A 358 -14.86 10.80 -13.46
C ALA A 358 -14.16 12.11 -13.08
N ILE A 359 -12.82 12.17 -13.20
CA ILE A 359 -12.03 13.40 -13.01
C ILE A 359 -11.78 14.19 -14.30
N GLY A 360 -12.19 13.67 -15.46
CA GLY A 360 -12.14 14.36 -16.75
C GLY A 360 -11.02 13.91 -17.69
N ILE A 361 -10.27 12.86 -17.32
CA ILE A 361 -9.25 12.26 -18.20
C ILE A 361 -9.91 11.18 -19.07
N THR A 362 -10.06 11.47 -20.36
CA THR A 362 -10.67 10.56 -21.34
C THR A 362 -9.65 10.16 -22.41
N ASN A 363 -9.44 8.86 -22.60
CA ASN A 363 -8.57 8.32 -23.65
C ASN A 363 -9.38 7.58 -24.70
N ASP A 364 -8.99 7.74 -25.98
CA ASP A 364 -9.58 7.00 -27.10
C ASP A 364 -9.27 5.49 -27.09
N THR A 365 -8.25 5.08 -26.33
CA THR A 365 -7.86 3.67 -26.15
C THR A 365 -7.85 3.31 -24.66
N PRO A 366 -8.61 2.31 -24.21
CA PRO A 366 -8.54 1.79 -22.86
C PRO A 366 -7.13 1.29 -22.52
N LYS A 367 -6.58 1.74 -21.40
CA LYS A 367 -5.36 1.20 -20.78
C LYS A 367 -5.75 0.65 -19.41
N VAL A 368 -5.42 -0.60 -19.11
CA VAL A 368 -5.61 -1.17 -17.77
C VAL A 368 -4.28 -1.77 -17.33
N PHE A 369 -3.83 -1.38 -16.14
CA PHE A 369 -2.61 -1.88 -15.52
C PHE A 369 -3.01 -2.69 -14.28
N THR A 370 -2.55 -3.94 -14.19
CA THR A 370 -2.88 -4.87 -13.12
C THR A 370 -1.60 -5.38 -12.44
N TYR A 371 -1.65 -5.61 -11.14
CA TYR A 371 -0.62 -6.31 -10.38
C TYR A 371 -1.05 -7.77 -10.20
N GLU A 372 -0.20 -8.72 -10.60
CA GLU A 372 -0.42 -10.13 -10.27
C GLU A 372 -0.07 -10.33 -8.78
N GLU A 373 -1.05 -10.75 -7.96
CA GLU A 373 -0.81 -11.09 -6.56
C GLU A 373 0.08 -12.34 -6.45
N PRO A 374 0.99 -12.41 -5.47
CA PRO A 374 1.80 -13.61 -5.24
C PRO A 374 0.91 -14.78 -4.80
N GLN A 375 1.17 -15.97 -5.34
CA GLN A 375 0.37 -17.17 -5.07
C GLN A 375 0.51 -17.65 -3.62
N TRP A 376 1.71 -17.56 -3.06
CA TRP A 376 1.97 -17.79 -1.63
C TRP A 376 2.96 -16.77 -1.05
N LEU A 377 2.87 -16.57 0.27
CA LEU A 377 3.76 -15.72 1.06
C LEU A 377 4.25 -16.47 2.29
N THR A 378 5.53 -16.31 2.63
CA THR A 378 6.08 -16.75 3.91
C THR A 378 6.67 -15.56 4.66
N GLY A 379 6.23 -15.34 5.90
CA GLY A 379 6.58 -14.18 6.71
C GLY A 379 7.11 -14.57 8.07
N PHE A 380 8.10 -13.80 8.53
CA PHE A 380 8.79 -13.96 9.78
C PHE A 380 8.67 -12.64 10.55
N VAL A 381 7.87 -12.63 11.62
CA VAL A 381 7.80 -11.50 12.56
C VAL A 381 8.54 -11.88 13.82
N VAL A 382 9.65 -11.20 14.08
CA VAL A 382 10.54 -11.45 15.21
C VAL A 382 10.38 -10.33 16.22
N LEU A 383 9.91 -10.69 17.41
CA LEU A 383 9.93 -9.83 18.59
C LEU A 383 11.24 -10.10 19.35
N SER A 384 11.99 -9.01 19.53
CA SER A 384 13.33 -8.94 20.14
C SER A 384 13.47 -9.63 21.51
N PRO A 385 14.70 -9.96 21.99
CA PRO A 385 16.00 -9.50 21.51
C PRO A 385 16.82 -10.57 20.74
N VAL A 386 16.31 -11.03 19.60
CA VAL A 386 17.11 -11.76 18.60
C VAL A 386 17.09 -11.06 17.24
N ASP A 387 18.22 -11.10 16.54
CA ASP A 387 18.32 -10.89 15.09
C ASP A 387 18.03 -12.19 14.35
N ILE A 388 17.63 -12.07 13.08
CA ILE A 388 17.22 -13.17 12.21
C ILE A 388 18.06 -13.21 10.93
N THR A 389 18.38 -14.41 10.46
CA THR A 389 18.98 -14.68 9.15
C THR A 389 18.37 -15.97 8.61
N ILE A 390 17.83 -15.91 7.39
CA ILE A 390 17.20 -17.05 6.72
C ILE A 390 18.09 -17.44 5.55
N THR A 391 18.42 -18.72 5.44
CA THR A 391 19.29 -19.27 4.38
C THR A 391 18.61 -20.47 3.72
N ASP A 392 18.58 -20.51 2.39
CA ASP A 392 18.05 -21.65 1.64
C ASP A 392 19.09 -22.79 1.50
N ALA A 393 18.73 -23.86 0.77
CA ALA A 393 19.64 -24.96 0.48
C ALA A 393 20.76 -24.62 -0.52
N SER A 394 20.67 -23.50 -1.26
CA SER A 394 21.68 -23.02 -2.22
C SER A 394 22.73 -22.09 -1.58
N GLY A 395 22.46 -21.60 -0.36
CA GLY A 395 23.26 -20.60 0.36
C GLY A 395 22.76 -19.16 0.21
N LYS A 396 21.69 -18.93 -0.56
CA LYS A 396 21.01 -17.65 -0.73
C LYS A 396 20.47 -17.18 0.62
N THR A 397 20.81 -15.97 1.02
CA THR A 397 20.54 -15.47 2.38
C THR A 397 19.71 -14.19 2.38
N VAL A 398 18.82 -14.06 3.37
CA VAL A 398 18.18 -12.79 3.73
C VAL A 398 18.34 -12.48 5.23
N SER A 399 18.70 -11.24 5.53
CA SER A 399 18.94 -10.68 6.86
C SER A 399 18.83 -9.15 6.82
N LYS A 400 19.12 -8.45 7.92
CA LYS A 400 19.20 -6.99 7.96
C LYS A 400 20.18 -6.39 6.93
N SER A 401 21.27 -7.10 6.61
CA SER A 401 22.37 -6.58 5.76
C SER A 401 22.53 -7.27 4.41
N THR A 402 21.85 -8.40 4.20
CA THR A 402 21.91 -9.19 2.96
C THR A 402 20.50 -9.44 2.45
N ASN A 403 20.30 -9.26 1.15
CA ASN A 403 19.08 -9.69 0.47
C ASN A 403 19.43 -10.30 -0.90
N ASP A 404 19.74 -11.60 -0.90
CA ASP A 404 19.99 -12.34 -2.15
C ASP A 404 18.67 -12.70 -2.88
N PHE A 405 17.52 -12.48 -2.24
CA PHE A 405 16.17 -12.68 -2.80
C PHE A 405 15.66 -11.47 -3.58
N GLY A 406 16.34 -10.32 -3.53
CA GLY A 406 15.97 -9.14 -4.32
C GLY A 406 14.57 -8.62 -3.99
N ASP A 407 13.81 -8.27 -5.02
CA ASP A 407 12.48 -7.66 -4.88
C ASP A 407 11.38 -8.66 -4.41
N ASP A 408 11.71 -9.95 -4.32
CA ASP A 408 10.83 -11.01 -3.82
C ASP A 408 10.80 -11.05 -2.29
N ALA A 409 11.84 -10.51 -1.62
CA ALA A 409 11.90 -10.37 -0.18
C ALA A 409 11.76 -8.91 0.26
N PHE A 410 10.72 -8.65 1.06
CA PHE A 410 10.55 -7.44 1.85
C PHE A 410 11.23 -7.59 3.22
N ILE A 411 11.90 -6.53 3.67
CA ILE A 411 12.67 -6.50 4.91
C ILE A 411 12.37 -5.17 5.62
N ASP A 412 11.77 -5.23 6.80
CA ASP A 412 11.58 -4.12 7.72
C ASP A 412 12.28 -4.47 9.04
N ILE A 413 13.53 -4.03 9.17
CA ILE A 413 14.37 -4.24 10.34
C ILE A 413 15.05 -2.91 10.63
N SER A 414 14.66 -2.24 11.72
CA SER A 414 15.18 -0.91 12.03
C SER A 414 16.71 -0.91 12.22
N ASP A 415 17.35 0.17 11.79
CA ASP A 415 18.74 0.49 12.12
C ASP A 415 18.92 0.97 13.56
N ASP A 416 17.85 1.46 14.21
CA ASP A 416 17.89 1.91 15.60
C ASP A 416 18.13 0.74 16.55
N GLU A 417 19.13 0.88 17.43
CA GLU A 417 19.55 -0.11 18.44
C GLU A 417 18.51 -0.32 19.58
N GLU A 418 17.29 0.20 19.46
CA GLU A 418 16.23 -0.09 20.43
C GLU A 418 15.85 -1.58 20.38
N ALA A 419 16.21 -2.30 21.45
CA ALA A 419 16.08 -3.74 21.62
C ALA A 419 14.63 -4.28 21.69
N ASP A 420 13.64 -3.55 21.16
CA ASP A 420 12.24 -3.94 21.15
C ASP A 420 11.49 -3.59 19.84
N ASN A 421 12.20 -3.19 18.79
CA ASN A 421 11.60 -3.06 17.46
C ASN A 421 11.33 -4.46 16.85
N PRO A 422 10.13 -4.70 16.26
CA PRO A 422 9.85 -5.92 15.55
C PRO A 422 10.70 -5.98 14.28
N LYS A 423 11.15 -7.18 13.91
CA LYS A 423 11.91 -7.43 12.68
C LYS A 423 11.03 -8.25 11.77
N VAL A 424 10.70 -7.74 10.60
CA VAL A 424 9.75 -8.35 9.66
C VAL A 424 10.48 -8.70 8.37
N ILE A 425 10.51 -9.99 8.02
CA ILE A 425 10.96 -10.45 6.71
C ILE A 425 9.77 -11.17 6.05
N ILE A 426 9.41 -10.79 4.83
CA ILE A 426 8.32 -11.42 4.07
C ILE A 426 8.86 -11.77 2.70
N ILE A 427 8.80 -13.05 2.33
CA ILE A 427 9.32 -13.56 1.06
C ILE A 427 8.16 -14.13 0.26
N LYS A 428 8.04 -13.66 -0.98
CA LYS A 428 7.05 -14.14 -1.95
C LYS A 428 7.50 -15.46 -2.55
N GLU A 429 6.54 -16.34 -2.81
CA GLU A 429 6.71 -17.51 -3.68
C GLU A 429 8.00 -18.29 -3.42
N LEU A 430 8.29 -18.56 -2.14
CA LEU A 430 9.46 -19.35 -1.75
C LEU A 430 9.44 -20.69 -2.47
N GLU A 431 10.54 -21.02 -3.12
CA GLU A 431 10.73 -22.31 -3.79
C GLU A 431 10.64 -23.46 -2.77
N ALA A 432 10.18 -24.62 -3.24
CA ALA A 432 10.09 -25.84 -2.45
C ALA A 432 11.43 -26.22 -1.80
N GLY A 433 11.40 -26.65 -0.54
CA GLY A 433 12.59 -27.12 0.18
C GLY A 433 12.73 -26.58 1.61
N THR A 434 13.86 -26.91 2.25
CA THR A 434 14.13 -26.56 3.65
C THR A 434 15.00 -25.31 3.76
N TYR A 435 14.48 -24.31 4.46
CA TYR A 435 15.16 -23.07 4.83
C TYR A 435 15.64 -23.16 6.28
N THR A 436 16.89 -22.80 6.52
CA THR A 436 17.45 -22.69 7.87
C THR A 436 17.28 -21.26 8.37
N VAL A 437 16.57 -21.10 9.49
CA VAL A 437 16.38 -19.81 10.16
C VAL A 437 17.28 -19.76 11.38
N LYS A 438 18.30 -18.92 11.31
CA LYS A 438 19.23 -18.65 12.40
C LYS A 438 18.79 -17.43 13.20
N LEU A 439 18.76 -17.57 14.51
CA LEU A 439 18.51 -16.52 15.49
C LEU A 439 19.80 -16.20 16.23
N THR A 440 20.11 -14.92 16.42
CA THR A 440 21.29 -14.45 17.16
C THR A 440 20.88 -13.47 18.24
N GLY A 441 21.18 -13.77 19.50
CA GLY A 441 20.81 -12.89 20.63
C GLY A 441 21.49 -11.53 20.57
N THR A 442 20.69 -10.46 20.59
CA THR A 442 21.17 -9.07 20.60
C THR A 442 21.19 -8.47 22.01
N ASP A 443 20.48 -9.08 22.96
CA ASP A 443 20.49 -8.76 24.39
C ASP A 443 20.02 -10.00 25.20
N THR A 444 19.89 -9.87 26.52
CA THR A 444 19.33 -10.89 27.41
C THR A 444 17.83 -10.70 27.61
N GLY A 445 17.02 -11.68 27.21
CA GLY A 445 15.57 -11.60 27.42
C GLY A 445 14.76 -12.71 26.74
N PRO A 446 13.45 -12.74 26.97
CA PRO A 446 12.52 -13.55 26.19
C PRO A 446 12.37 -12.97 24.79
N TYR A 447 12.33 -13.82 23.76
CA TYR A 447 12.03 -13.44 22.38
C TYR A 447 10.84 -14.25 21.85
N THR A 448 10.31 -13.85 20.69
CA THR A 448 9.26 -14.60 19.98
C THR A 448 9.46 -14.50 18.48
N VAL A 449 9.27 -15.61 17.77
CA VAL A 449 9.30 -15.66 16.30
C VAL A 449 7.96 -16.21 15.84
N ILE A 450 7.25 -15.45 15.02
CA ILE A 450 6.00 -15.84 14.39
C ILE A 450 6.31 -16.12 12.93
N VAL A 451 6.07 -17.36 12.50
CA VAL A 451 6.18 -17.78 11.11
C VAL A 451 4.78 -17.97 10.56
N THR A 452 4.37 -17.12 9.63
CA THR A 452 3.10 -17.27 8.91
C THR A 452 3.37 -17.68 7.49
N HIS A 453 2.58 -18.60 6.98
CA HIS A 453 2.52 -18.96 5.59
C HIS A 453 1.08 -18.78 5.08
N THR A 454 0.90 -18.47 3.80
CA THR A 454 -0.41 -18.49 3.14
C THR A 454 -0.23 -19.00 1.73
N ASP A 455 -1.23 -19.71 1.25
CA ASP A 455 -1.49 -19.99 -0.15
C ASP A 455 -2.92 -19.55 -0.51
N ALA A 456 -3.40 -19.96 -1.68
CA ALA A 456 -4.74 -19.64 -2.18
C ALA A 456 -5.88 -20.17 -1.29
N GLU A 457 -5.70 -21.30 -0.61
CA GLU A 457 -6.71 -21.99 0.19
C GLU A 457 -6.64 -21.63 1.68
N GLU A 458 -5.45 -21.70 2.28
CA GLU A 458 -5.26 -21.53 3.72
C GLU A 458 -4.20 -20.49 4.11
N SER A 459 -4.14 -20.20 5.41
CA SER A 459 -3.03 -19.49 6.02
C SER A 459 -2.77 -20.02 7.43
N THR A 460 -1.55 -20.50 7.64
CA THR A 460 -1.10 -21.13 8.89
C THR A 460 -0.10 -20.23 9.60
N SER A 461 -0.08 -20.25 10.93
CA SER A 461 0.86 -19.45 11.73
C SER A 461 1.41 -20.26 12.91
N THR A 462 2.74 -20.37 12.98
CA THR A 462 3.46 -21.03 14.08
C THR A 462 4.17 -19.98 14.93
N THR A 463 3.93 -19.99 16.25
CA THR A 463 4.62 -19.11 17.21
C THR A 463 5.65 -19.90 17.99
N LEU A 464 6.92 -19.53 17.84
CA LEU A 464 8.05 -20.05 18.61
C LEU A 464 8.46 -19.03 19.68
N THR A 465 8.78 -19.49 20.89
CA THR A 465 9.25 -18.62 21.98
C THR A 465 10.49 -19.21 22.64
N GLY A 466 11.37 -18.35 23.15
CA GLY A 466 12.59 -18.77 23.82
C GLY A 466 13.20 -17.66 24.67
N THR A 467 14.31 -17.95 25.33
CA THR A 467 15.13 -16.96 26.03
C THR A 467 16.56 -16.98 25.49
N THR A 468 17.10 -15.78 25.28
CA THR A 468 18.43 -15.60 24.70
C THR A 468 19.33 -14.75 25.61
N ILE A 469 20.61 -14.74 25.27
CA ILE A 469 21.65 -13.86 25.82
C ILE A 469 22.46 -13.31 24.64
N LEU A 470 23.14 -12.19 24.85
CA LEU A 470 23.99 -11.56 23.84
C LEU A 470 24.95 -12.58 23.19
N GLY A 471 24.88 -12.72 21.87
CA GLY A 471 25.72 -13.61 21.06
C GLY A 471 25.33 -15.10 21.07
N LYS A 472 24.25 -15.51 21.74
CA LYS A 472 23.74 -16.90 21.65
C LYS A 472 23.21 -17.17 20.23
N GLU A 473 23.60 -18.30 19.65
CA GLU A 473 23.11 -18.76 18.34
C GLU A 473 22.13 -19.93 18.53
N GLU A 474 20.93 -19.79 17.95
CA GLU A 474 19.90 -20.83 17.89
C GLU A 474 19.38 -20.94 16.45
N SER A 475 18.81 -22.08 16.06
CA SER A 475 18.17 -22.22 14.75
C SER A 475 16.94 -23.09 14.76
N PHE A 476 16.10 -22.92 13.74
CA PHE A 476 15.03 -23.84 13.39
C PHE A 476 14.92 -23.94 11.87
N THR A 477 14.14 -24.88 11.36
CA THR A 477 13.92 -25.04 9.92
C THR A 477 12.47 -24.77 9.55
N VAL A 478 12.27 -24.16 8.39
CA VAL A 478 10.97 -24.06 7.72
C VAL A 478 11.06 -24.83 6.41
N THR A 479 10.18 -25.80 6.19
CA THR A 479 10.12 -26.57 4.93
C THR A 479 8.86 -26.18 4.16
N ILE A 480 9.02 -25.76 2.91
CA ILE A 480 7.94 -25.44 1.96
C ILE A 480 7.69 -26.66 1.07
N GLY A 481 6.41 -26.99 0.79
CA GLY A 481 6.00 -28.11 -0.05
C GLY A 481 6.36 -27.94 -1.54
N GLU A 482 6.25 -29.02 -2.33
CA GLU A 482 6.66 -29.04 -3.75
C GLU A 482 5.89 -28.04 -4.63
N ASP A 483 4.61 -27.81 -4.34
CA ASP A 483 3.74 -26.85 -5.02
C ASP A 483 3.50 -25.55 -4.20
N GLY A 484 4.39 -25.23 -3.25
CA GLY A 484 4.23 -24.07 -2.37
C GLY A 484 3.29 -24.31 -1.17
N GLU A 485 2.85 -25.56 -0.96
CA GLU A 485 1.95 -25.96 0.13
C GLU A 485 2.53 -25.71 1.55
N ALA A 486 1.60 -25.62 2.51
CA ALA A 486 1.74 -25.56 3.98
C ALA A 486 3.17 -25.71 4.55
N ALA A 487 3.72 -24.60 5.03
CA ALA A 487 5.04 -24.55 5.64
C ALA A 487 5.13 -25.36 6.95
N VAL A 488 5.99 -26.37 7.00
CA VAL A 488 6.30 -27.14 8.22
C VAL A 488 7.45 -26.47 8.99
N VAL A 489 7.16 -26.01 10.21
CA VAL A 489 8.11 -25.31 11.08
C VAL A 489 8.63 -26.25 12.18
N SER A 490 9.94 -26.36 12.37
CA SER A 490 10.52 -27.17 13.45
C SER A 490 10.59 -26.44 14.79
N GLU A 491 10.75 -27.20 15.87
CA GLU A 491 11.23 -26.66 17.15
C GLU A 491 12.63 -26.02 17.01
N ILE A 492 12.95 -25.13 17.96
CA ILE A 492 14.24 -24.43 18.04
C ILE A 492 15.32 -25.36 18.62
N LYS A 493 16.48 -25.39 17.96
CA LYS A 493 17.68 -26.11 18.35
C LYS A 493 18.75 -25.13 18.84
N ASN A 494 19.47 -25.53 19.89
CA ASN A 494 20.61 -24.78 20.40
C ASN A 494 21.88 -25.22 19.65
N ASP A 495 22.35 -24.43 18.69
CA ASP A 495 23.48 -24.82 17.85
C ASP A 495 24.83 -24.65 18.55
N LYS A 496 24.94 -23.70 19.50
CA LYS A 496 26.12 -23.56 20.39
C LYS A 496 25.75 -22.97 21.76
N PRO A 497 26.16 -23.59 22.88
CA PRO A 497 26.23 -22.87 24.15
C PRO A 497 27.42 -21.89 24.11
N VAL A 498 27.19 -20.64 24.55
CA VAL A 498 28.27 -19.68 24.77
C VAL A 498 29.18 -20.21 25.89
N ILE A 499 30.49 -20.22 25.66
CA ILE A 499 31.48 -20.55 26.69
C ILE A 499 31.45 -19.42 27.74
N THR A 500 30.81 -19.67 28.88
CA THR A 500 31.00 -18.84 30.06
C THR A 500 32.45 -18.96 30.52
N THR A 501 33.22 -17.88 30.39
CA THR A 501 34.55 -17.76 30.99
C THR A 501 34.43 -17.72 32.51
N ALA A 502 34.40 -18.90 33.13
CA ALA A 502 34.43 -19.04 34.58
C ALA A 502 35.83 -18.67 35.11
N SER A 503 35.98 -17.43 35.60
CA SER A 503 37.10 -17.05 36.48
C SER A 503 36.65 -17.10 37.93
N GLY A 504 36.61 -18.31 38.50
CA GLY A 504 36.41 -18.49 39.93
C GLY A 504 37.71 -18.26 40.72
N GLY A 505 37.63 -17.46 41.79
CA GLY A 505 38.68 -17.28 42.78
C GLY A 505 38.07 -16.76 44.09
N PRO A 506 38.24 -17.44 45.24
CA PRO A 506 37.55 -17.10 46.47
C PRO A 506 38.25 -15.96 47.24
N GLY A 507 37.48 -15.11 47.92
CA GLY A 507 38.01 -14.01 48.71
C GLY A 507 36.97 -13.38 49.65
N ASP A 508 36.96 -13.87 50.89
CA ASP A 508 36.60 -13.23 52.16
C ASP A 508 35.38 -12.29 52.27
N GLU A 509 34.39 -12.84 52.98
CA GLU A 509 33.41 -12.20 53.85
C GLU A 509 33.87 -10.87 54.53
N LYS A 510 33.14 -9.78 54.26
CA LYS A 510 32.84 -8.73 55.26
C LYS A 510 31.68 -7.79 54.86
N ASP A 511 30.57 -8.05 55.54
CA ASP A 511 29.51 -7.13 56.00
C ASP A 511 29.78 -5.61 55.91
N CYS A 512 28.79 -4.86 55.40
CA CYS A 512 28.31 -3.59 55.99
C CYS A 512 27.12 -2.98 55.18
N CYS A 513 25.90 -3.24 55.64
CA CYS A 513 24.70 -2.42 55.42
C CYS A 513 24.10 -2.15 56.81
N PRO A 514 23.51 -0.96 57.13
CA PRO A 514 22.17 -0.67 56.59
C PRO A 514 21.69 0.81 56.51
N GLY A 515 20.65 1.02 55.69
CA GLY A 515 19.66 2.10 55.86
C GLY A 515 19.53 3.06 54.67
N ARG A 516 18.38 3.71 54.44
CA ARG A 516 17.02 3.53 55.01
C ARG A 516 16.03 4.25 54.06
N ASP A 517 14.75 3.91 54.11
CA ASP A 517 13.71 4.50 53.24
C ASP A 517 13.63 6.03 53.32
N THR A 518 13.29 6.72 52.21
CA THR A 518 12.22 7.76 52.21
C THR A 518 11.85 8.33 50.83
N GLU A 519 10.55 8.66 50.73
CA GLU A 519 9.91 9.70 49.89
C GLU A 519 9.82 9.57 48.35
N ILE A 520 8.64 9.10 47.95
CA ILE A 520 7.90 9.55 46.75
C ILE A 520 7.78 11.09 46.75
N LYS A 521 8.13 11.76 45.65
CA LYS A 521 7.65 13.12 45.34
C LYS A 521 7.17 13.25 43.90
N THR A 522 5.94 13.76 43.76
CA THR A 522 5.29 14.10 42.50
C THR A 522 5.85 15.40 41.92
N ALA A 523 5.93 15.50 40.58
CA ALA A 523 6.23 16.73 39.86
C ALA A 523 5.22 16.95 38.71
N LYS A 524 4.94 18.22 38.40
CA LYS A 524 3.78 18.65 37.61
C LYS A 524 4.05 18.78 36.10
N LYS A 525 2.94 18.79 35.35
CA LYS A 525 2.79 19.26 33.95
C LYS A 525 3.80 20.35 33.55
N GLY A 526 4.54 20.10 32.47
CA GLY A 526 5.32 21.09 31.72
C GLY A 526 4.86 21.16 30.26
N LYS A 527 4.77 22.38 29.70
CA LYS A 527 4.51 22.59 28.26
C LYS A 527 5.68 22.04 27.43
N VAL A 528 5.40 21.34 26.34
CA VAL A 528 6.37 21.16 25.26
C VAL A 528 6.31 22.39 24.34
N LEU A 529 7.43 23.08 24.22
CA LEU A 529 7.65 24.14 23.22
C LEU A 529 8.10 23.50 21.90
N GLY A 530 7.65 24.05 20.78
CA GLY A 530 7.76 23.38 19.47
C GLY A 530 9.19 23.07 19.03
N ALA A 531 9.40 21.84 18.57
CA ALA A 531 10.57 21.46 17.79
C ALA A 531 10.43 22.03 16.37
N ARG A 532 11.34 22.94 15.98
CA ARG A 532 11.45 23.37 14.59
C ARG A 532 12.00 22.22 13.76
N SER A 533 11.33 21.90 12.65
CA SER A 533 11.90 21.04 11.61
C SER A 533 13.24 21.63 11.11
N LYS A 534 14.24 20.77 10.96
CA LYS A 534 15.44 21.08 10.19
C LYS A 534 15.21 20.65 8.72
N PRO A 535 15.81 21.32 7.73
CA PRO A 535 15.50 21.05 6.33
C PRO A 535 15.94 19.66 5.90
N PHE A 536 15.09 19.00 5.11
CA PHE A 536 15.47 17.85 4.29
C PHE A 536 16.55 18.28 3.30
N ASP A 537 17.76 17.75 3.41
CA ASP A 537 18.77 17.90 2.38
C ASP A 537 19.68 16.66 2.32
N LYS A 538 19.84 16.09 1.12
CA LYS A 538 20.64 14.90 0.75
C LYS A 538 20.11 13.50 1.11
N LEU A 539 18.94 13.15 0.58
CA LEU A 539 18.77 11.82 -0.03
C LEU A 539 18.87 11.95 -1.56
N ARG A 540 20.05 11.66 -2.11
CA ARG A 540 20.22 11.53 -3.56
C ARG A 540 19.48 10.26 -4.00
N ALA A 541 18.34 10.41 -4.67
CA ALA A 541 17.66 9.32 -5.33
C ALA A 541 18.65 8.57 -6.24
N ARG A 542 19.03 7.35 -5.85
CA ARG A 542 19.73 6.43 -6.75
C ARG A 542 18.68 5.97 -7.75
N LYS A 543 18.80 6.40 -9.01
CA LYS A 543 18.02 5.82 -10.11
C LYS A 543 18.11 4.29 -10.02
N PRO A 544 16.99 3.55 -10.12
CA PRO A 544 17.03 2.09 -10.08
C PRO A 544 17.96 1.59 -11.19
N LYS A 545 19.00 0.85 -10.80
CA LYS A 545 19.83 0.13 -11.76
C LYS A 545 19.11 -1.17 -12.07
N LEU A 546 18.48 -1.23 -13.25
CA LEU A 546 18.11 -2.50 -13.90
C LEU A 546 19.26 -3.50 -13.73
N ARG A 547 19.03 -4.57 -12.97
CA ARG A 547 20.01 -5.64 -12.76
C ARG A 547 19.45 -6.94 -13.31
N LYS A 548 19.98 -7.29 -14.49
CA LYS A 548 20.05 -8.65 -15.06
C LYS A 548 18.92 -9.61 -14.64
N VAL A 549 17.83 -9.57 -15.42
CA VAL A 549 17.26 -10.84 -15.87
C VAL A 549 18.39 -11.64 -16.53
N ALA A 550 18.45 -12.96 -16.29
CA ALA A 550 19.56 -13.81 -16.73
C ALA A 550 19.84 -13.63 -18.24
N ILE A 551 20.99 -13.02 -18.56
CA ILE A 551 21.41 -12.71 -19.95
C ILE A 551 21.45 -13.97 -20.83
N GLU A 552 21.62 -15.13 -20.22
CA GLU A 552 21.55 -16.45 -20.86
C GLU A 552 20.19 -16.71 -21.53
N LYS A 553 19.06 -16.35 -20.88
CA LYS A 553 17.71 -16.48 -21.45
C LYS A 553 17.45 -15.50 -22.61
N LEU A 554 18.31 -14.51 -22.84
CA LEU A 554 18.23 -13.55 -23.95
C LEU A 554 19.31 -13.76 -25.03
N GLN A 555 20.17 -14.78 -24.91
CA GLN A 555 21.19 -15.09 -25.92
C GLN A 555 20.64 -15.23 -27.37
N PRO A 556 19.46 -15.85 -27.61
CA PRO A 556 18.91 -15.97 -28.97
C PRO A 556 18.50 -14.63 -29.60
N LEU A 557 18.28 -13.57 -28.81
CA LEU A 557 17.72 -12.29 -29.29
C LEU A 557 18.55 -11.67 -30.42
N ASN A 558 19.88 -11.65 -30.27
CA ASN A 558 20.78 -11.09 -31.27
C ASN A 558 20.73 -11.88 -32.59
N THR A 559 20.62 -13.21 -32.51
CA THR A 559 20.53 -14.10 -33.68
C THR A 559 19.19 -13.92 -34.39
N ILE A 560 18.08 -13.93 -33.65
CA ILE A 560 16.72 -13.77 -34.20
C ILE A 560 16.55 -12.37 -34.81
N PHE A 561 17.04 -11.32 -34.15
CA PHE A 561 17.03 -9.98 -34.71
C PHE A 561 17.89 -9.89 -35.98
N PHE A 562 19.06 -10.54 -36.02
CA PHE A 562 19.90 -10.56 -37.22
C PHE A 562 19.24 -11.33 -38.38
N GLU A 563 18.59 -12.46 -38.12
CA GLU A 563 17.82 -13.21 -39.12
C GLU A 563 16.69 -12.38 -39.74
N VAL A 564 15.95 -11.63 -38.90
CA VAL A 564 14.84 -10.80 -39.40
C VAL A 564 15.33 -9.52 -40.05
N CYS A 565 16.27 -8.80 -39.44
CA CYS A 565 16.64 -7.43 -39.81
C CYS A 565 17.91 -7.33 -40.67
N GLY A 566 18.72 -8.39 -40.77
CA GLY A 566 19.97 -8.42 -41.55
C GLY A 566 21.13 -7.64 -40.95
N ARG A 567 21.01 -7.20 -39.69
CA ARG A 567 22.02 -6.46 -38.92
C ARG A 567 21.86 -6.73 -37.43
N THR A 568 22.88 -6.38 -36.64
CA THR A 568 22.73 -6.35 -35.18
C THR A 568 21.77 -5.23 -34.74
N PRO A 569 21.03 -5.41 -33.63
CA PRO A 569 20.21 -4.34 -33.04
C PRO A 569 21.07 -3.19 -32.49
N THR A 570 20.50 -2.00 -32.38
CA THR A 570 21.05 -0.92 -31.54
C THR A 570 20.81 -1.22 -30.06
N SER A 571 21.40 -0.44 -29.15
CA SER A 571 21.16 -0.57 -27.70
C SER A 571 19.67 -0.49 -27.35
N ASP A 572 18.96 0.46 -27.96
CA ASP A 572 17.58 0.81 -27.57
C ASP A 572 16.57 -0.15 -28.22
N GLU A 573 16.86 -0.64 -29.42
CA GLU A 573 16.15 -1.78 -30.02
C GLU A 573 16.36 -3.05 -29.19
N TRP A 574 17.59 -3.32 -28.73
CA TRP A 574 17.89 -4.50 -27.94
C TRP A 574 17.12 -4.49 -26.61
N HIS A 575 17.05 -3.35 -25.93
CA HIS A 575 16.24 -3.20 -24.71
C HIS A 575 14.75 -3.39 -25.01
N TYR A 576 14.20 -2.72 -26.03
CA TYR A 576 12.80 -2.86 -26.40
C TYR A 576 12.41 -4.32 -26.69
N TRP A 577 13.19 -5.04 -27.49
CA TRP A 577 12.88 -6.42 -27.84
C TRP A 577 13.18 -7.43 -26.72
N ALA A 578 14.13 -7.15 -25.83
CA ALA A 578 14.35 -7.93 -24.63
C ALA A 578 13.18 -7.78 -23.64
N GLU A 579 12.72 -6.55 -23.40
CA GLU A 579 11.54 -6.27 -22.58
C GLU A 579 10.30 -6.93 -23.17
N ARG A 580 10.08 -6.77 -24.48
CA ARG A 580 8.97 -7.40 -25.21
C ARG A 580 8.94 -8.92 -25.06
N TYR A 581 10.09 -9.59 -25.17
CA TYR A 581 10.21 -11.04 -24.99
C TYR A 581 9.80 -11.47 -23.57
N LEU A 582 10.15 -10.68 -22.56
CA LEU A 582 9.78 -10.94 -21.17
C LEU A 582 8.28 -10.71 -20.94
N THR A 583 7.69 -9.65 -21.52
CA THR A 583 6.24 -9.41 -21.50
C THR A 583 5.46 -10.53 -22.19
N ASP A 584 5.97 -11.04 -23.30
CA ASP A 584 5.36 -12.13 -24.09
C ASP A 584 5.68 -13.54 -23.54
N LYS A 585 6.02 -13.67 -22.24
CA LYS A 585 6.31 -14.92 -21.50
C LYS A 585 7.40 -15.82 -22.13
N GLY A 586 8.32 -15.25 -22.90
CA GLY A 586 9.46 -15.97 -23.46
C GLY A 586 9.22 -16.70 -24.79
N ASP A 587 8.20 -16.31 -25.56
CA ASP A 587 7.92 -16.91 -26.87
C ASP A 587 8.76 -16.27 -28.01
N TRP A 588 9.77 -17.02 -28.49
CA TRP A 588 10.65 -16.58 -29.58
C TRP A 588 9.98 -16.50 -30.95
N ASP A 589 9.03 -17.38 -31.26
CA ASP A 589 8.36 -17.40 -32.56
C ASP A 589 7.37 -16.23 -32.67
N LYS A 590 6.65 -15.94 -31.59
CA LYS A 590 5.81 -14.74 -31.47
C LYS A 590 6.63 -13.46 -31.58
N LEU A 591 7.80 -13.40 -30.93
CA LEU A 591 8.72 -12.26 -31.04
C LEU A 591 9.22 -12.08 -32.49
N LYS A 592 9.66 -13.16 -33.13
CA LYS A 592 10.17 -13.19 -34.51
C LYS A 592 9.11 -12.76 -35.52
N ASN A 593 7.89 -13.28 -35.41
CA ASN A 593 6.75 -12.87 -36.23
C ASN A 593 6.42 -11.39 -36.05
N THR A 594 6.52 -10.88 -34.81
CA THR A 594 6.30 -9.46 -34.51
C THR A 594 7.37 -8.57 -35.15
N MET A 595 8.66 -8.93 -35.05
CA MET A 595 9.74 -8.22 -35.76
C MET A 595 9.54 -8.21 -37.29
N GLN A 596 9.13 -9.34 -37.86
CA GLN A 596 8.85 -9.46 -39.31
C GLN A 596 7.67 -8.56 -39.73
N TYR A 597 6.63 -8.44 -38.90
CA TYR A 597 5.51 -7.55 -39.14
C TYR A 597 5.94 -6.08 -39.23
N TYR A 598 6.74 -5.58 -38.27
CA TYR A 598 7.26 -4.21 -38.32
C TYR A 598 8.14 -3.96 -39.56
N LYS A 599 9.05 -4.88 -39.88
CA LYS A 599 9.90 -4.80 -41.09
C LYS A 599 9.06 -4.77 -42.37
N GLY A 600 8.04 -5.62 -42.47
CA GLY A 600 7.16 -5.72 -43.64
C GLY A 600 6.28 -4.48 -43.87
N LYS A 601 6.06 -3.67 -42.83
CA LYS A 601 5.31 -2.39 -42.92
C LYS A 601 6.19 -1.19 -43.26
N GLY A 602 7.52 -1.34 -43.32
CA GLY A 602 8.45 -0.23 -43.61
C GLY A 602 8.52 0.82 -42.50
N VAL A 603 8.02 0.52 -41.31
CA VAL A 603 8.06 1.40 -40.13
C VAL A 603 9.41 1.23 -39.43
N SER A 604 9.97 2.32 -38.89
CA SER A 604 11.15 2.25 -38.03
C SER A 604 10.88 1.30 -36.85
N LEU A 605 11.82 0.41 -36.55
CA LEU A 605 11.68 -0.51 -35.41
C LEU A 605 11.56 0.30 -34.11
N PRO A 606 10.75 -0.14 -33.14
CA PRO A 606 10.59 0.59 -31.89
C PRO A 606 11.90 0.60 -31.09
N THR A 607 12.15 1.72 -30.42
CA THR A 607 13.22 1.96 -29.46
C THR A 607 12.61 2.48 -28.17
N THR A 608 13.24 2.16 -27.03
CA THR A 608 12.89 2.71 -25.71
C THR A 608 13.02 4.24 -25.64
#